data_AF-A0A2T1LS76-F1
#
_entry.id   AF-A0A2T1LS76-F1
#
_cell.length_a   1.000
_cell.length_b   1.000
_cell.length_c   1.000
_cell.angle_alpha   90.00
_cell.angle_beta   90.00
_cell.angle_gamma   90.00
#
_symmetry.space_group_name_H-M   'P 1'
#
loop_
_entity.id
_entity.type
_entity.pdbx_description
1 polymer ?
#
loop_
_entity_poly.entity_id
_entity_poly.type
_entity_poly.pdbx_seq_one_letter_code
_entity_poly.pdbx_strand_id
1 'polypeptide(L)'
;MQQFNFRCIKITGAITALALGTGLIGLSLKTHAQNQVDRDQNAALQVVAKMTEGQRTYYQKNGQFRAPINDIKKDFGLTLPNSFDYAVRTTSEAAYSYVIPAQSSLTGKLKAYVGGAFITPNQTPKITTIICENTTPGQVRPADPQLVRGSDPANPTKLALQCGDFSTQVPASELTE
;
A
#
# COMPACT_ATOMS: atom_id res chain seq x y z
N MET A 1 -54.96 35.18 15.45
CA MET A 1 -54.18 36.44 15.54
C MET A 1 -53.33 36.56 14.28
N GLN A 2 -53.50 37.70 13.61
CA GLN A 2 -52.69 38.35 12.55
C GLN A 2 -51.86 37.46 11.60
N GLN A 3 -52.27 37.31 10.34
CA GLN A 3 -52.11 38.27 9.23
C GLN A 3 -50.67 38.77 9.03
N PHE A 4 -50.04 38.34 7.94
CA PHE A 4 -49.36 39.25 7.03
C PHE A 4 -49.69 38.87 5.58
N ASN A 5 -50.58 39.68 5.02
CA ASN A 5 -50.86 39.79 3.59
C ASN A 5 -49.73 40.60 2.94
N PHE A 6 -49.17 40.14 1.81
CA PHE A 6 -48.75 41.04 0.74
C PHE A 6 -49.19 40.51 -0.62
N ARG A 7 -49.58 41.46 -1.45
CA ARG A 7 -50.56 41.38 -2.52
C ARG A 7 -50.02 40.77 -3.81
N CYS A 8 -50.98 40.24 -4.57
CA CYS A 8 -50.91 39.85 -5.97
C CYS A 8 -50.14 40.84 -6.87
N ILE A 9 -49.26 40.32 -7.71
CA ILE A 9 -49.02 40.85 -9.05
C ILE A 9 -49.62 39.84 -10.03
N LYS A 10 -50.71 40.24 -10.70
CA LYS A 10 -51.23 39.55 -11.88
C LYS A 10 -50.52 40.15 -13.09
N ILE A 11 -49.80 39.33 -13.86
CA ILE A 11 -49.49 39.63 -15.25
C ILE A 11 -50.02 38.46 -16.08
N THR A 12 -51.09 38.76 -16.80
CA THR A 12 -51.69 37.96 -17.88
C THR A 12 -50.81 38.14 -19.11
N GLY A 13 -50.39 37.04 -19.74
CA GLY A 13 -49.70 37.06 -21.04
C GLY A 13 -49.19 35.68 -21.41
N ALA A 14 -49.78 35.09 -22.44
CA ALA A 14 -49.71 33.68 -22.78
C ALA A 14 -48.57 33.32 -23.76
N ILE A 15 -48.41 32.01 -23.98
CA ILE A 15 -47.93 31.30 -25.19
C ILE A 15 -46.48 30.78 -25.18
N THR A 16 -46.41 29.46 -24.87
CA THR A 16 -45.57 28.37 -25.41
C THR A 16 -44.07 28.54 -25.66
N ALA A 17 -43.28 27.64 -25.05
CA ALA A 17 -42.38 26.75 -25.80
C ALA A 17 -42.12 25.46 -25.00
N LEU A 18 -42.33 24.31 -25.64
CA LEU A 18 -41.83 23.01 -25.18
C LEU A 18 -40.29 23.08 -25.07
N ALA A 19 -39.75 22.65 -23.94
CA ALA A 19 -38.40 22.10 -23.89
C ALA A 19 -38.43 20.83 -23.05
N LEU A 20 -38.60 19.70 -23.74
CA LEU A 20 -38.19 18.38 -23.25
C LEU A 20 -36.67 18.42 -23.07
N GLY A 21 -36.22 18.82 -21.89
CA GLY A 21 -34.83 18.75 -21.48
C GLY A 21 -34.65 17.65 -20.46
N THR A 22 -34.53 16.40 -20.91
CA THR A 22 -33.96 15.31 -20.12
C THR A 22 -32.51 15.66 -19.82
N GLY A 23 -32.29 16.42 -18.74
CA GLY A 23 -30.98 16.73 -18.21
C GLY A 23 -30.34 15.47 -17.64
N LEU A 24 -29.35 14.96 -18.36
CA LEU A 24 -28.51 13.84 -17.99
C LEU A 24 -27.92 14.03 -16.58
N ILE A 25 -28.29 13.14 -15.65
CA ILE A 25 -27.63 12.95 -14.37
C ILE A 25 -26.26 12.33 -14.66
N GLY A 26 -25.27 13.18 -14.93
CA GLY A 26 -24.00 12.76 -15.53
C GLY A 26 -22.75 13.17 -14.76
N LEU A 27 -22.76 13.31 -13.43
CA LEU A 27 -21.57 13.74 -12.68
C LEU A 27 -21.56 13.14 -11.26
N SER A 28 -20.69 12.15 -10.99
CA SER A 28 -19.94 11.96 -9.70
C SER A 28 -19.25 10.58 -9.50
N LEU A 29 -19.16 9.68 -10.48
CA LEU A 29 -18.56 8.35 -10.25
C LEU A 29 -17.02 8.31 -10.07
N LYS A 30 -16.29 9.37 -10.45
CA LYS A 30 -14.80 9.34 -10.46
C LYS A 30 -14.14 9.54 -9.09
N THR A 31 -14.75 10.30 -8.19
CA THR A 31 -14.16 10.65 -6.89
C THR A 31 -14.18 9.48 -5.90
N HIS A 32 -15.20 8.63 -5.94
CA HIS A 32 -15.31 7.51 -5.01
C HIS A 32 -14.26 6.41 -5.28
N ALA A 33 -14.01 6.10 -6.56
CA ALA A 33 -13.06 5.07 -6.94
C ALA A 33 -11.59 5.45 -6.67
N GLN A 34 -11.22 6.72 -6.85
CA GLN A 34 -9.87 7.20 -6.52
C GLN A 34 -9.63 7.17 -5.01
N ASN A 35 -10.61 7.65 -4.22
CA ASN A 35 -10.53 7.58 -2.76
C ASN A 35 -10.44 6.15 -2.24
N GLN A 36 -10.99 5.16 -2.95
CA GLN A 36 -10.84 3.75 -2.58
C GLN A 36 -9.42 3.24 -2.83
N VAL A 37 -8.85 3.54 -4.01
CA VAL A 37 -7.48 3.13 -4.37
C VAL A 37 -6.48 3.66 -3.34
N ASP A 38 -6.56 4.94 -2.98
CA ASP A 38 -5.62 5.54 -2.03
C ASP A 38 -5.75 4.92 -0.63
N ARG A 39 -6.98 4.61 -0.19
CA ARG A 39 -7.21 3.92 1.10
C ARG A 39 -6.64 2.50 1.10
N ASP A 40 -6.91 1.73 0.06
CA ASP A 40 -6.42 0.36 -0.07
C ASP A 40 -4.89 0.32 -0.16
N GLN A 41 -4.29 1.21 -0.95
CA GLN A 41 -2.83 1.32 -1.09
C GLN A 41 -2.16 1.68 0.24
N ASN A 42 -2.72 2.63 0.99
CA ASN A 42 -2.20 3.02 2.31
C ASN A 42 -2.34 1.90 3.34
N ALA A 43 -3.46 1.17 3.33
CA ALA A 43 -3.66 0.02 4.21
C ALA A 43 -2.63 -1.09 3.91
N ALA A 44 -2.40 -1.38 2.63
CA ALA A 44 -1.36 -2.33 2.21
C ALA A 44 0.04 -1.91 2.65
N LEU A 45 0.40 -0.63 2.50
CA LEU A 45 1.68 -0.10 2.95
C LEU A 45 1.87 -0.26 4.47
N GLN A 46 0.83 0.04 5.26
CA GLN A 46 0.88 -0.16 6.71
C GLN A 46 1.05 -1.63 7.09
N VAL A 47 0.39 -2.54 6.37
CA VAL A 47 0.53 -3.99 6.61
C VAL A 47 1.94 -4.46 6.28
N VAL A 48 2.48 -4.14 5.10
CA VAL A 48 3.84 -4.57 4.75
C VAL A 48 4.89 -3.98 5.69
N ALA A 49 4.72 -2.73 6.13
CA ALA A 49 5.61 -2.12 7.12
C ALA A 49 5.59 -2.86 8.46
N LYS A 50 4.40 -3.16 9.00
CA LYS A 50 4.28 -3.92 10.24
C LYS A 50 4.77 -5.36 10.11
N MET A 51 4.54 -6.02 8.98
CA MET A 51 5.07 -7.37 8.73
C MET A 51 6.60 -7.34 8.73
N THR A 52 7.20 -6.40 8.02
CA THR A 52 8.67 -6.27 7.90
C THR A 52 9.31 -5.97 9.25
N GLU A 53 8.75 -5.02 9.98
CA GLU A 53 9.22 -4.65 11.32
C GLU A 53 9.00 -5.76 12.34
N GLY A 54 7.89 -6.48 12.23
CA GLY A 54 7.61 -7.66 13.01
C GLY A 54 8.62 -8.77 12.79
N GLN A 55 9.08 -9.01 11.55
CA GLN A 55 10.14 -9.99 11.27
C GLN A 55 11.45 -9.63 11.99
N ARG A 56 11.83 -8.35 11.94
CA ARG A 56 13.01 -7.84 12.65
C ARG A 56 12.91 -8.09 14.16
N THR A 57 11.81 -7.63 14.77
CA THR A 57 11.58 -7.78 16.22
C THR A 57 11.52 -9.25 16.63
N TYR A 58 10.85 -10.09 15.82
CA TYR A 58 10.71 -11.51 16.11
C TYR A 58 12.05 -12.24 16.00
N TYR A 59 12.87 -11.93 15.01
CA TYR A 59 14.22 -12.50 14.88
C TYR A 59 15.09 -12.11 16.08
N GLN A 60 15.10 -10.83 16.46
CA GLN A 60 15.88 -10.36 17.62
C GLN A 60 15.52 -11.10 18.92
N LYS A 61 14.25 -11.49 19.08
CA LYS A 61 13.78 -12.23 20.25
C LYS A 61 14.00 -13.75 20.17
N ASN A 62 13.84 -14.35 18.99
CA ASN A 62 13.72 -15.81 18.84
C ASN A 62 14.87 -16.45 18.03
N GLY A 63 15.76 -15.65 17.44
CA GLY A 63 16.88 -16.12 16.62
C GLY A 63 16.49 -16.72 15.26
N GLN A 64 15.25 -16.55 14.82
CA GLN A 64 14.74 -17.04 13.53
C GLN A 64 13.59 -16.16 13.02
N PHE A 65 13.37 -16.18 11.71
CA PHE A 65 12.24 -15.48 11.09
C PHE A 65 10.93 -16.27 11.25
N ARG A 66 9.80 -15.56 11.17
CA ARG A 66 8.47 -16.15 11.30
C ARG A 66 7.87 -16.39 9.91
N ALA A 67 7.54 -17.63 9.56
CA ALA A 67 7.04 -17.94 8.22
C ALA A 67 5.50 -17.92 8.06
N PRO A 68 4.69 -18.52 8.95
CA PRO A 68 3.25 -18.63 8.70
C PRO A 68 2.54 -17.27 8.82
N ILE A 69 1.80 -16.86 7.78
CA ILE A 69 1.09 -15.57 7.77
C ILE A 69 0.04 -15.46 8.89
N ASN A 70 -0.63 -16.56 9.24
CA ASN A 70 -1.60 -16.60 10.33
C ASN A 70 -0.95 -16.34 11.69
N ASP A 71 0.27 -16.85 11.88
CA ASP A 71 1.05 -16.63 13.07
C ASP A 71 1.53 -15.17 13.14
N ILE A 72 2.07 -14.65 12.05
CA ILE A 72 2.47 -13.23 11.91
C ILE A 72 1.31 -12.29 12.21
N LYS A 73 0.11 -12.60 11.69
CA LYS A 73 -1.11 -11.85 11.95
C LYS A 73 -1.42 -11.79 13.44
N LYS A 74 -1.32 -12.92 14.14
CA LYS A 74 -1.57 -13.03 15.57
C LYS A 74 -0.48 -12.32 16.39
N ASP A 75 0.78 -12.62 16.09
CA ASP A 75 1.95 -12.18 16.85
C ASP A 75 2.14 -10.65 16.74
N PHE A 76 1.80 -10.04 15.59
CA PHE A 76 1.98 -8.62 15.34
C PHE A 76 0.66 -7.82 15.29
N GLY A 77 -0.48 -8.44 15.64
CA GLY A 77 -1.78 -7.78 15.71
C GLY A 77 -2.22 -7.16 14.37
N LEU A 78 -2.07 -7.90 13.27
CA LEU A 78 -2.39 -7.40 11.93
C LEU A 78 -3.86 -7.63 11.57
N THR A 79 -4.44 -6.61 10.93
CA THR A 79 -5.64 -6.77 10.11
C THR A 79 -5.18 -6.83 8.66
N LEU A 80 -5.62 -7.84 7.93
CA LEU A 80 -5.24 -8.07 6.52
C LEU A 80 -6.45 -7.70 5.63
N PRO A 81 -6.46 -6.50 5.01
CA PRO A 81 -7.48 -6.13 4.02
C PRO A 81 -7.61 -7.17 2.89
N ASN A 82 -8.83 -7.43 2.44
CA ASN A 82 -9.11 -8.37 1.35
C ASN A 82 -8.80 -7.80 -0.06
N SER A 83 -8.44 -6.52 -0.16
CA SER A 83 -7.99 -5.90 -1.42
C SER A 83 -6.60 -6.38 -1.85
N PHE A 84 -5.90 -7.13 -1.00
CA PHE A 84 -4.58 -7.70 -1.25
C PHE A 84 -4.49 -9.15 -0.75
N ASP A 85 -3.62 -9.91 -1.40
CA ASP A 85 -3.12 -11.21 -0.99
C ASP A 85 -1.77 -11.05 -0.26
N TYR A 86 -1.52 -11.92 0.71
CA TYR A 86 -0.37 -11.83 1.60
C TYR A 86 0.42 -13.13 1.59
N ALA A 87 1.73 -13.02 1.47
CA ALA A 87 2.63 -14.15 1.55
C ALA A 87 3.90 -13.78 2.31
N VAL A 88 4.49 -14.77 2.97
CA VAL A 88 5.81 -14.62 3.58
C VAL A 88 6.69 -15.77 3.15
N ARG A 89 7.91 -15.42 2.73
CA ARG A 89 8.98 -16.36 2.45
C ARG A 89 10.12 -16.06 3.40
N THR A 90 10.66 -17.09 4.03
CA THR A 90 11.81 -16.96 4.91
C THR A 90 12.96 -17.81 4.40
N THR A 91 14.17 -17.41 4.78
CA THR A 91 15.45 -18.09 4.58
C THR A 91 16.21 -18.01 5.90
N SER A 92 17.40 -18.59 5.97
CA SER A 92 18.27 -18.41 7.15
C SER A 92 18.75 -16.96 7.29
N GLU A 93 18.84 -16.19 6.21
CA GLU A 93 19.44 -14.85 6.22
C GLU A 93 18.43 -13.71 6.07
N ALA A 94 17.21 -14.00 5.61
CA ALA A 94 16.21 -12.99 5.35
C ALA A 94 14.76 -13.48 5.43
N ALA A 95 13.85 -12.54 5.68
CA ALA A 95 12.42 -12.70 5.49
C ALA A 95 11.88 -11.70 4.48
N TYR A 96 10.94 -12.16 3.65
CA TYR A 96 10.29 -11.41 2.60
C TYR A 96 8.79 -11.41 2.83
N SER A 97 8.21 -10.22 3.00
CA SER A 97 6.79 -10.00 3.26
C SER A 97 6.14 -9.39 2.03
N TYR A 98 5.31 -10.16 1.31
CA TYR A 98 4.67 -9.72 0.08
C TYR A 98 3.23 -9.28 0.35
N VAL A 99 2.83 -8.17 -0.28
CA VAL A 99 1.46 -7.66 -0.30
C VAL A 99 1.10 -7.37 -1.76
N ILE A 100 0.27 -8.21 -2.36
CA ILE A 100 0.00 -8.22 -3.81
C ILE A 100 -1.48 -7.93 -4.04
N PRO A 101 -1.88 -7.01 -4.93
CA PRO A 101 -3.30 -6.73 -5.16
C PRO A 101 -4.09 -8.00 -5.48
N ALA A 102 -5.20 -8.20 -4.75
CA ALA A 102 -6.11 -9.29 -5.03
C ALA A 102 -6.86 -9.03 -6.35
N GLN A 103 -7.39 -10.09 -6.96
CA GLN A 103 -8.15 -9.97 -8.21
C GLN A 103 -9.43 -9.17 -7.98
N SER A 104 -9.54 -8.01 -8.61
CA SER A 104 -10.67 -7.09 -8.46
C SER A 104 -10.74 -6.09 -9.62
N SER A 105 -11.74 -5.20 -9.59
CA SER A 105 -11.83 -4.06 -10.51
C SER A 105 -10.77 -2.98 -10.27
N LEU A 106 -10.03 -3.05 -9.15
CA LEU A 106 -8.99 -2.09 -8.77
C LEU A 106 -7.57 -2.60 -9.00
N THR A 107 -7.40 -3.87 -9.39
CA THR A 107 -6.08 -4.52 -9.58
C THR A 107 -5.12 -3.70 -10.44
N GLY A 108 -5.59 -3.13 -11.57
CA GLY A 108 -4.78 -2.31 -12.46
C GLY A 108 -4.44 -0.90 -11.92
N LYS A 109 -4.83 -0.58 -10.69
CA LYS A 109 -4.60 0.71 -10.02
C LYS A 109 -3.80 0.60 -8.73
N LEU A 110 -3.72 -0.61 -8.17
CA LEU A 110 -3.00 -0.90 -6.93
C LEU A 110 -1.61 -1.44 -7.26
N LYS A 111 -0.60 -0.98 -6.53
CA LYS A 111 0.78 -1.47 -6.62
C LYS A 111 1.05 -2.53 -5.57
N ALA A 112 1.84 -3.54 -5.94
CA ALA A 112 2.33 -4.55 -5.01
C ALA A 112 3.54 -4.04 -4.23
N TYR A 113 3.70 -4.58 -3.02
CA TYR A 113 4.84 -4.31 -2.13
C TYR A 113 5.58 -5.59 -1.75
N VAL A 114 6.88 -5.44 -1.51
CA VAL A 114 7.68 -6.43 -0.79
C VAL A 114 8.48 -5.73 0.30
N GLY A 115 8.37 -6.23 1.52
CA GLY A 115 9.22 -5.87 2.63
C GLY A 115 10.30 -6.92 2.84
N GLY A 116 11.56 -6.49 2.96
CA GLY A 116 12.68 -7.36 3.28
C GLY A 116 13.23 -7.07 4.67
N ALA A 117 13.52 -8.11 5.44
CA ALA A 117 14.26 -8.03 6.70
C ALA A 117 15.49 -8.94 6.57
N PHE A 118 16.69 -8.38 6.72
CA PHE A 118 17.95 -9.06 6.43
C PHE A 118 18.86 -9.09 7.66
N ILE A 119 19.47 -10.24 7.91
CA ILE A 119 20.61 -10.31 8.82
C ILE A 119 21.76 -9.55 8.18
N THR A 120 22.33 -8.58 8.89
CA THR A 120 23.54 -7.89 8.45
C THR A 120 24.76 -8.73 8.83
N PRO A 121 25.55 -9.22 7.85
CA PRO A 121 26.75 -9.99 8.12
C PRO A 121 27.72 -9.23 9.04
N ASN A 122 28.43 -9.98 9.89
CA ASN A 122 29.47 -9.46 10.79
C ASN A 122 28.97 -8.47 11.85
N GLN A 123 27.67 -8.48 12.18
CA GLN A 123 27.08 -7.67 13.25
C GLN A 123 26.25 -8.56 14.19
N THR A 124 26.25 -8.26 15.49
CA THR A 124 25.56 -9.05 16.52
C THR A 124 24.05 -8.82 16.42
N PRO A 125 23.28 -9.87 16.08
CA PRO A 125 22.45 -9.88 14.86
C PRO A 125 21.68 -8.57 14.68
N LYS A 126 22.21 -7.74 13.79
CA LYS A 126 21.54 -6.53 13.33
C LYS A 126 20.64 -6.87 12.16
N ILE A 127 19.36 -6.59 12.30
CA ILE A 127 18.40 -6.77 11.21
C ILE A 127 18.14 -5.41 10.56
N THR A 128 18.41 -5.32 9.26
CA THR A 128 18.10 -4.15 8.45
C THR A 128 16.88 -4.42 7.60
N THR A 129 16.01 -3.44 7.45
CA THR A 129 14.76 -3.58 6.72
C THR A 129 14.69 -2.66 5.52
N ILE A 130 13.90 -3.01 4.51
CA ILE A 130 13.57 -2.17 3.35
C ILE A 130 12.17 -2.53 2.86
N ILE A 131 11.44 -1.56 2.32
CA ILE A 131 10.19 -1.82 1.60
C ILE A 131 10.34 -1.32 0.17
N CYS A 132 9.96 -2.17 -0.77
CA CYS A 132 9.96 -1.89 -2.19
C CYS A 132 8.54 -1.95 -2.73
N GLU A 133 8.23 -1.08 -3.68
CA GLU A 133 6.98 -1.07 -4.42
C GLU A 133 7.24 -1.29 -5.91
N ASN A 134 6.35 -1.99 -6.61
CA ASN A 134 6.44 -2.06 -8.07
C ASN A 134 6.24 -0.68 -8.70
N THR A 135 6.99 -0.41 -9.78
CA THR A 135 6.81 0.80 -10.57
C THR A 135 5.46 0.82 -11.30
N THR A 136 4.95 -0.36 -11.67
CA THR A 136 3.67 -0.53 -12.37
C THR A 136 2.62 -1.23 -11.48
N PRO A 137 1.37 -0.74 -11.44
CA PRO A 137 0.26 -1.44 -10.78
C PRO A 137 -0.02 -2.84 -11.35
N GLY A 138 -0.64 -3.70 -10.55
CA GLY A 138 -1.05 -5.05 -10.95
C GLY A 138 -0.63 -6.14 -9.96
N GLN A 139 -0.85 -7.40 -10.35
CA GLN A 139 -0.61 -8.58 -9.50
C GLN A 139 0.78 -9.18 -9.66
N VAL A 140 1.69 -8.49 -10.35
CA VAL A 140 3.06 -8.98 -10.49
C VAL A 140 3.71 -8.92 -9.12
N ARG A 141 4.17 -10.08 -8.62
CA ARG A 141 4.96 -10.15 -7.40
C ARG A 141 6.25 -9.31 -7.58
N PRO A 142 6.54 -8.36 -6.69
CA PRO A 142 7.81 -7.62 -6.74
C PRO A 142 9.01 -8.56 -6.64
N ALA A 143 10.09 -8.21 -7.31
CA ALA A 143 11.35 -8.91 -7.16
C ALA A 143 11.89 -8.75 -5.73
N ASP A 144 12.59 -9.77 -5.25
CA ASP A 144 13.07 -9.76 -3.87
C ASP A 144 14.14 -8.68 -3.68
N PRO A 145 14.05 -7.85 -2.62
CA PRO A 145 15.12 -6.93 -2.28
C PRO A 145 16.40 -7.70 -1.96
N GLN A 146 17.53 -7.03 -2.08
CA GLN A 146 18.85 -7.62 -1.93
C GLN A 146 19.72 -6.78 -1.02
N LEU A 147 20.58 -7.47 -0.26
CA LEU A 147 21.69 -6.88 0.45
C LEU A 147 22.94 -6.99 -0.42
N VAL A 148 23.34 -5.89 -1.06
CA VAL A 148 24.44 -5.87 -2.03
C VAL A 148 25.67 -5.17 -1.46
N ARG A 149 26.86 -5.57 -1.96
CA ARG A 149 28.13 -4.85 -1.73
C ARG A 149 28.48 -4.05 -2.98
N GLY A 150 29.31 -3.02 -2.81
CA GLY A 150 29.85 -2.28 -3.95
C GLY A 150 28.91 -1.26 -4.58
N SER A 151 27.75 -1.01 -3.98
CA SER A 151 26.81 0.03 -4.41
C SER A 151 27.33 1.45 -4.18
N ASP A 152 28.26 1.62 -3.23
CA ASP A 152 28.98 2.86 -2.98
C ASP A 152 30.42 2.73 -3.50
N PRO A 153 30.79 3.42 -4.60
CA PRO A 153 32.15 3.38 -5.13
C PRO A 153 33.20 3.90 -4.16
N ALA A 154 32.82 4.77 -3.22
CA ALA A 154 33.73 5.30 -2.19
C ALA A 154 33.93 4.31 -1.03
N ASN A 155 33.03 3.34 -0.87
CA ASN A 155 33.17 2.27 0.12
C ASN A 155 32.61 0.95 -0.43
N PRO A 156 33.38 0.23 -1.26
CA PRO A 156 32.89 -0.97 -1.96
C PRO A 156 32.59 -2.13 -1.00
N THR A 157 33.07 -2.06 0.23
CA THR A 157 32.80 -3.08 1.27
C THR A 157 31.49 -2.84 2.01
N LYS A 158 30.93 -1.63 1.93
CA LYS A 158 29.68 -1.25 2.57
C LYS A 158 28.53 -2.06 1.98
N LEU A 159 27.70 -2.59 2.87
CA LEU A 159 26.45 -3.24 2.50
C LEU A 159 25.39 -2.16 2.29
N ALA A 160 24.59 -2.31 1.24
CA ALA A 160 23.42 -1.49 0.99
C ALA A 160 22.22 -2.38 0.66
N LEU A 161 21.04 -1.89 0.99
CA LEU A 161 19.79 -2.51 0.58
C LEU A 161 19.39 -1.96 -0.79
N GLN A 162 18.91 -2.86 -1.64
CA GLN A 162 18.47 -2.52 -2.99
C GLN A 162 17.16 -3.23 -3.31
N CYS A 163 16.22 -2.51 -3.91
CA CYS A 163 15.03 -3.12 -4.47
C CYS A 163 15.36 -3.91 -5.74
N GLY A 164 14.70 -5.06 -5.92
CA GLY A 164 14.84 -5.82 -7.14
C GLY A 164 14.24 -5.12 -8.36
N ASP A 165 14.41 -5.74 -9.52
CA ASP A 165 13.97 -5.19 -10.80
C ASP A 165 12.50 -4.73 -10.80
N PHE A 166 12.24 -3.65 -11.54
CA PHE A 166 10.92 -3.03 -11.68
C PHE A 166 10.27 -2.58 -10.37
N SER A 167 11.08 -2.39 -9.33
CA SER A 167 10.65 -1.90 -8.03
C SER A 167 11.48 -0.70 -7.58
N THR A 168 10.87 0.18 -6.80
CA THR A 168 11.52 1.33 -6.18
C THR A 168 11.35 1.29 -4.67
N GLN A 169 12.34 1.80 -3.95
CA GLN A 169 12.27 1.88 -2.50
C GLN A 169 11.18 2.86 -2.08
N VAL A 170 10.34 2.44 -1.13
CA VAL A 170 9.40 3.34 -0.47
C VAL A 170 10.20 4.28 0.44
N PRO A 171 10.00 5.61 0.36
CA PRO A 171 10.77 6.56 1.15
C PRO A 171 10.75 6.25 2.66
N ALA A 172 11.90 6.43 3.32
CA ALA A 172 12.08 6.19 4.76
C ALA A 172 11.74 4.75 5.24
N SER A 173 11.70 3.78 4.32
CA SER A 173 11.47 2.37 4.67
C SER A 173 12.73 1.61 5.08
N GLU A 174 13.91 2.19 4.85
CA GLU A 174 15.17 1.58 5.29
C GLU A 174 15.47 1.94 6.74
N LEU A 175 15.49 0.91 7.58
CA LEU A 175 15.81 1.04 9.00
C LEU A 175 16.97 0.12 9.34
N THR A 176 17.91 0.69 10.08
CA THR A 176 19.20 0.08 10.43
C THR A 176 19.49 0.48 11.88
N GLU A 177 19.30 -0.43 12.85
CA GLU A 177 19.60 -0.17 14.28
C GLU A 177 20.98 -0.68 14.68
#